data_AF-A0A7H8QRJ9-F1
#
_entry.id   AF-A0A7H8QRJ9-F1
#
_cell.length_a   1.000
_cell.length_b   1.000
_cell.length_c   1.000
_cell.angle_alpha   90.00
_cell.angle_beta   90.00
_cell.angle_gamma   90.00
#
_symmetry.space_group_name_H-M   'P 1'
#
loop_
_entity.id
_entity.type
_entity.pdbx_description
1 polymer ?
#
loop_
_entity_poly.entity_id
_entity_poly.type
_entity_poly.pdbx_seq_one_letter_code
_entity_poly.pdbx_strand_id
1 'polypeptide(L)'
;MDSDLLESVLGLEEKFYHEGYQVGLADGARAGYTEGSVFAVEKGFAQALEVGKLYGKALVWNQRFASRTVDRSGSSSGTKPTLGGDDLPAIHTDLCYGMPEIRGESRVARNIQLLLGLVDPATLSLENTEDAVSDMEERLKGAQLKTKLIQRSLGESDDSPVSDASSSNRESRFQGDGSGSIEDISSMRIRH
;
A
#
# COMPACT_ATOMS: atom_id res chain seq x y z
N MET A 1 60.19 27.92 -16.59
CA MET A 1 58.78 27.99 -17.04
C MET A 1 58.31 26.66 -17.62
N ASP A 2 59.18 25.83 -18.22
CA ASP A 2 58.78 24.54 -18.82
C ASP A 2 58.59 23.38 -17.82
N SER A 3 59.19 23.48 -16.63
CA SER A 3 59.11 22.46 -15.57
C SER A 3 57.69 22.28 -15.05
N ASP A 4 56.96 23.38 -14.84
CA ASP A 4 55.57 23.36 -14.34
C ASP A 4 54.59 22.77 -15.37
N LEU A 5 54.91 22.86 -16.67
CA LEU A 5 54.07 22.34 -17.74
C LEU A 5 54.13 20.81 -17.81
N LEU A 6 55.33 20.24 -17.75
CA LEU A 6 55.51 18.78 -17.73
C LEU A 6 55.01 18.17 -16.42
N GLU A 7 55.22 18.84 -15.29
CA GLU A 7 54.70 18.41 -13.99
C GLU A 7 53.15 18.43 -13.96
N SER A 8 52.53 19.46 -14.55
CA SER A 8 51.08 19.50 -14.68
C SER A 8 50.52 18.41 -15.59
N VAL A 9 51.24 18.03 -16.65
CA VAL A 9 50.85 16.93 -17.56
C VAL A 9 51.03 15.57 -16.88
N LEU A 10 52.12 15.35 -16.14
CA LEU A 10 52.31 14.12 -15.35
C LEU A 10 51.25 13.97 -14.25
N GLY A 11 50.82 15.07 -13.63
CA GLY A 11 49.73 15.05 -12.64
C GLY A 11 48.32 15.10 -13.22
N LEU A 12 48.17 15.11 -14.56
CA LEU A 12 46.88 15.29 -15.22
C LEU A 12 45.94 14.08 -15.02
N GLU A 13 46.50 12.88 -15.04
CA GLU A 13 45.77 11.63 -14.80
C GLU A 13 45.14 11.62 -13.39
N GLU A 14 45.95 11.92 -12.37
CA GLU A 14 45.49 11.98 -10.98
C GLU A 14 44.38 13.03 -10.80
N LYS A 15 44.49 14.19 -11.47
CA LYS A 15 43.46 15.23 -11.48
C LYS A 15 42.17 14.74 -12.11
N PHE A 16 42.23 14.07 -13.27
CA PHE A 16 41.05 13.51 -13.92
C PHE A 16 40.42 12.36 -13.13
N TYR A 17 41.19 11.56 -12.42
CA TYR A 17 40.65 10.56 -11.50
C TYR A 17 39.89 11.20 -10.34
N HIS A 18 40.48 12.20 -9.70
CA HIS A 18 39.83 12.92 -8.61
C HIS A 18 38.58 13.65 -9.08
N GLU A 19 38.64 14.30 -10.24
CA GLU A 19 37.50 14.99 -10.85
C GLU A 19 36.39 14.00 -11.19
N GLY A 20 36.71 12.91 -11.89
CA GLY A 20 35.74 11.87 -12.25
C GLY A 20 35.10 11.22 -11.02
N TYR A 21 35.89 10.97 -9.96
CA TYR A 21 35.37 10.47 -8.69
C TYR A 21 34.41 11.46 -8.02
N GLN A 22 34.80 12.74 -7.93
CA GLN A 22 33.94 13.76 -7.30
C GLN A 22 32.65 13.98 -8.08
N VAL A 23 32.73 14.03 -9.41
CA VAL A 23 31.55 14.15 -10.28
C VAL A 23 30.66 12.92 -10.14
N GLY A 24 31.24 11.72 -10.20
CA GLY A 24 30.49 10.47 -10.04
C GLY A 24 29.85 10.32 -8.66
N LEU A 25 30.53 10.75 -7.60
CA LEU A 25 29.99 10.76 -6.23
C LEU A 25 28.86 11.77 -6.09
N ALA A 26 29.02 12.98 -6.63
CA ALA A 26 27.99 14.01 -6.59
C ALA A 26 26.74 13.63 -7.40
N ASP A 27 26.94 13.04 -8.58
CA ASP A 27 25.85 12.59 -9.44
C ASP A 27 25.16 11.35 -8.83
N GLY A 28 25.92 10.38 -8.33
CA GLY A 28 25.40 9.20 -7.65
C GLY A 28 24.60 9.55 -6.40
N ALA A 29 25.06 10.50 -5.59
CA ALA A 29 24.32 10.98 -4.42
C ALA A 29 22.99 11.64 -4.81
N ARG A 30 23.00 12.43 -5.88
CA ARG A 30 21.80 13.10 -6.41
C ARG A 30 20.82 12.08 -6.99
N ALA A 31 21.30 11.22 -7.88
CA ALA A 31 20.51 10.17 -8.52
C ALA A 31 19.88 9.24 -7.48
N GLY A 32 20.68 8.74 -6.53
CA GLY A 32 20.20 7.87 -5.45
C GLY A 32 19.15 8.54 -4.56
N TYR A 33 19.31 9.83 -4.24
CA TYR A 33 18.28 10.56 -3.49
C TYR A 33 16.98 10.71 -4.28
N THR A 34 17.08 11.07 -5.57
CA THR A 34 15.89 11.24 -6.42
C THR A 34 15.15 9.92 -6.66
N GLU A 35 15.89 8.85 -6.95
CA GLU A 35 15.33 7.51 -7.16
C GLU A 35 14.69 6.97 -5.88
N GLY A 36 15.40 7.08 -4.74
CA GLY A 36 14.88 6.69 -3.44
C GLY A 36 13.62 7.46 -3.05
N SER A 37 13.53 8.75 -3.38
CA SER A 37 12.34 9.56 -3.11
C SER A 37 11.14 9.13 -3.95
N VAL A 38 11.33 8.86 -5.25
CA VAL A 38 10.27 8.37 -6.13
C VAL A 38 9.78 7.00 -5.65
N PHE A 39 10.71 6.09 -5.37
CA PHE A 39 10.39 4.75 -4.87
C PHE A 39 9.62 4.79 -3.54
N ALA A 40 10.04 5.65 -2.60
CA ALA A 40 9.37 5.79 -1.31
C ALA A 40 7.91 6.26 -1.47
N VAL A 41 7.64 7.24 -2.33
CA VAL A 41 6.29 7.74 -2.59
C VAL A 41 5.43 6.66 -3.27
N GLU A 42 5.95 5.98 -4.28
CA GLU A 42 5.24 4.91 -4.98
C GLU A 42 4.86 3.79 -4.00
N LYS A 43 5.82 3.34 -3.20
CA LYS A 43 5.60 2.26 -2.24
C LYS A 43 4.63 2.65 -1.13
N GLY A 44 4.78 3.86 -0.58
CA GLY A 44 3.89 4.38 0.45
C GLY A 44 2.45 4.50 -0.05
N PHE A 45 2.24 4.98 -1.27
CA PHE A 45 0.91 5.07 -1.86
C PHE A 45 0.28 3.69 -2.08
N ALA A 46 1.07 2.72 -2.57
CA ALA A 46 0.59 1.34 -2.74
C ALA A 46 0.14 0.71 -1.41
N GLN A 47 0.90 0.94 -0.33
CA GLN A 47 0.52 0.48 1.01
C GLN A 47 -0.75 1.17 1.53
N ALA A 48 -0.83 2.50 1.38
CA ALA A 48 -2.00 3.28 1.80
C ALA A 48 -3.28 2.87 1.05
N LEU A 49 -3.19 2.55 -0.24
CA LEU A 49 -4.32 2.03 -1.01
C LEU A 49 -4.81 0.68 -0.48
N GLU A 50 -3.90 -0.25 -0.17
CA GLU A 50 -4.28 -1.56 0.38
C GLU A 50 -4.92 -1.42 1.76
N VAL A 51 -4.36 -0.58 2.63
CA VAL A 51 -4.95 -0.21 3.92
C VAL A 51 -6.35 0.38 3.70
N GLY A 52 -6.51 1.35 2.81
CA GLY A 52 -7.82 1.95 2.51
C GLY A 52 -8.87 0.94 2.02
N LYS A 53 -8.49 -0.03 1.18
CA LYS A 53 -9.38 -1.12 0.75
C LYS A 53 -9.85 -1.96 1.94
N LEU A 54 -8.93 -2.32 2.84
CA LEU A 54 -9.25 -3.08 4.05
C LEU A 54 -10.15 -2.27 5.00
N TYR A 55 -9.92 -0.96 5.11
CA TYR A 55 -10.73 -0.06 5.94
C TYR A 55 -12.17 0.00 5.44
N GLY A 56 -12.35 0.17 4.13
CA GLY A 56 -13.68 0.13 3.50
C GLY A 56 -14.40 -1.21 3.74
N LYS A 57 -13.71 -2.34 3.55
CA LYS A 57 -14.26 -3.68 3.87
C LYS A 57 -14.68 -3.78 5.34
N ALA A 58 -13.84 -3.29 6.25
CA ALA A 58 -14.11 -3.32 7.69
C ALA A 58 -15.33 -2.47 8.08
N LEU A 59 -15.50 -1.29 7.49
CA LEU A 59 -16.67 -0.43 7.71
C LEU A 59 -17.96 -1.09 7.24
N VAL A 60 -17.94 -1.68 6.05
CA VAL A 60 -19.08 -2.43 5.50
C VAL A 60 -19.47 -3.59 6.41
N TRP A 61 -18.50 -4.38 6.87
CA TRP A 61 -18.76 -5.47 7.82
C TRP A 61 -19.30 -4.97 9.16
N ASN A 62 -18.78 -3.85 9.67
CA ASN A 62 -19.23 -3.26 10.93
C ASN A 62 -20.69 -2.78 10.82
N GLN A 63 -21.06 -2.12 9.72
CA GLN A 63 -22.43 -1.68 9.47
C GLN A 63 -23.40 -2.87 9.33
N ARG A 64 -23.02 -3.92 8.60
CA ARG A 64 -23.80 -5.18 8.50
C ARG A 64 -23.98 -5.86 9.84
N PHE A 65 -23.03 -5.72 10.76
CA PHE A 65 -23.15 -6.23 12.12
C PHE A 65 -24.06 -5.35 13.00
N ALA A 66 -24.02 -4.03 12.82
CA ALA A 66 -24.84 -3.06 13.55
C ALA A 66 -26.33 -3.09 13.14
N SER A 67 -26.66 -3.33 11.86
CA SER A 67 -28.07 -3.41 11.41
C SER A 67 -28.87 -4.44 12.21
N ARG A 68 -28.24 -5.54 12.63
CA ARG A 68 -28.83 -6.59 13.48
C ARG A 68 -29.39 -6.07 14.82
N THR A 69 -28.78 -5.06 15.43
CA THR A 69 -29.22 -4.58 16.76
C THR A 69 -30.47 -3.72 16.67
N VAL A 70 -30.68 -3.03 15.54
CA VAL A 70 -31.82 -2.15 15.30
C VAL A 70 -33.08 -2.95 14.99
N ASP A 71 -32.99 -3.98 14.13
CA ASP A 71 -34.15 -4.78 13.70
C ASP A 71 -34.73 -5.69 14.81
N ARG A 72 -33.95 -5.94 15.88
CA ARG A 72 -34.42 -6.68 17.06
C ARG A 72 -35.22 -5.83 18.05
N SER A 73 -35.20 -4.51 17.94
CA SER A 73 -35.75 -3.60 18.96
C SER A 73 -37.03 -2.85 18.55
N GLY A 74 -37.53 -2.95 17.31
CA GLY A 74 -38.77 -2.24 16.99
C GLY A 74 -39.28 -2.42 15.57
N SER A 75 -40.50 -2.94 15.47
CA SER A 75 -41.46 -2.48 14.47
C SER A 75 -41.66 -0.97 14.63
N SER A 76 -41.83 -0.28 13.49
CA SER A 76 -42.26 1.12 13.28
C SER A 76 -41.17 2.20 13.12
N SER A 77 -41.30 2.86 11.97
CA SER A 77 -41.01 4.27 11.70
C SER A 77 -39.55 4.73 11.68
N GLY A 78 -39.16 5.27 10.52
CA GLY A 78 -37.86 5.85 10.26
C GLY A 78 -37.41 6.87 11.30
N THR A 79 -36.31 6.56 11.97
CA THR A 79 -35.44 7.52 12.62
C THR A 79 -34.02 6.98 12.55
N LYS A 80 -33.12 7.77 11.97
CA LYS A 80 -31.69 7.46 11.83
C LYS A 80 -31.09 7.12 13.21
N PRO A 81 -30.29 6.06 13.34
CA PRO A 81 -29.55 5.82 14.57
C PRO A 81 -28.36 6.78 14.63
N THR A 82 -28.51 7.89 15.35
CA THR A 82 -27.39 8.61 15.98
C THR A 82 -26.94 7.79 17.18
N LEU A 83 -25.83 7.06 17.03
CA LEU A 83 -25.06 6.50 18.14
C LEU A 83 -23.66 7.13 18.07
N GLY A 84 -23.33 7.84 19.13
CA GLY A 84 -22.18 8.74 19.24
C GLY A 84 -20.81 8.10 19.10
N GLY A 85 -19.90 8.97 18.69
CA GLY A 85 -18.50 8.73 18.35
C GLY A 85 -18.15 9.70 17.22
N ASP A 86 -17.96 10.98 17.56
CA ASP A 86 -17.93 12.14 16.66
C ASP A 86 -16.79 12.19 15.62
N ASP A 87 -16.06 11.11 15.35
CA ASP A 87 -14.85 11.13 14.50
C ASP A 87 -14.76 10.03 13.41
N LEU A 88 -15.87 9.38 13.01
CA LEU A 88 -15.85 8.55 11.80
C LEU A 88 -16.65 9.21 10.66
N PRO A 89 -16.06 9.37 9.45
CA PRO A 89 -16.76 9.94 8.32
C PRO A 89 -17.96 9.06 8.00
N ALA A 90 -19.16 9.64 8.12
CA ALA A 90 -20.41 8.98 7.85
C ALA A 90 -20.51 8.63 6.36
N ILE A 91 -20.00 7.46 5.97
CA ILE A 91 -20.26 6.85 4.68
C ILE A 91 -21.77 6.66 4.56
N HIS A 92 -22.38 7.21 3.50
CA HIS A 92 -23.80 7.07 3.20
C HIS A 92 -24.23 5.60 3.26
N THR A 93 -24.89 5.25 4.35
CA THR A 93 -25.28 3.90 4.77
C THR A 93 -26.37 3.30 3.88
N ASP A 94 -26.92 4.09 2.96
CA ASP A 94 -28.05 3.74 2.10
C ASP A 94 -27.73 2.54 1.18
N LEU A 95 -26.46 2.32 0.85
CA LEU A 95 -25.99 1.19 0.03
C LEU A 95 -25.95 -0.14 0.79
N CYS A 96 -25.95 -0.12 2.13
CA CYS A 96 -25.78 -1.31 2.95
C CYS A 96 -27.10 -2.02 3.27
N TYR A 97 -28.24 -1.36 3.08
CA TYR A 97 -29.58 -1.88 3.38
C TYR A 97 -29.97 -3.10 2.52
N GLY A 98 -29.29 -3.35 1.39
CA GLY A 98 -29.53 -4.50 0.53
C GLY A 98 -28.63 -5.71 0.79
N MET A 99 -27.67 -5.62 1.72
CA MET A 99 -26.69 -6.70 1.92
C MET A 99 -27.15 -7.77 2.91
N PRO A 100 -26.76 -9.05 2.72
CA PRO A 100 -27.06 -10.11 3.67
C PRO A 100 -26.50 -9.81 5.05
N GLU A 101 -27.33 -9.96 6.07
CA GLU A 101 -26.90 -9.82 7.46
C GLU A 101 -25.81 -10.82 7.82
N ILE A 102 -24.83 -10.35 8.57
CA ILE A 102 -23.78 -11.19 9.13
C ILE A 102 -24.33 -11.89 10.38
N ARG A 103 -24.64 -13.18 10.28
CA ARG A 103 -24.94 -14.04 11.43
C ARG A 103 -23.65 -14.43 12.15
N GLY A 104 -22.98 -13.45 12.76
CA GLY A 104 -21.67 -13.63 13.38
C GLY A 104 -21.70 -13.79 14.90
N GLU A 105 -20.98 -14.81 15.40
CA GLU A 105 -20.61 -15.01 16.80
C GLU A 105 -19.77 -13.83 17.34
N SER A 106 -19.70 -13.66 18.67
CA SER A 106 -18.95 -12.59 19.36
C SER A 106 -17.49 -12.45 18.90
N ARG A 107 -16.89 -13.55 18.40
CA ARG A 107 -15.53 -13.59 17.86
C ARG A 107 -15.36 -12.76 16.59
N VAL A 108 -16.35 -12.75 15.69
CA VAL A 108 -16.29 -11.99 14.43
C VAL A 108 -16.35 -10.51 14.71
N ALA A 109 -17.24 -10.07 15.61
CA ALA A 109 -17.34 -8.69 16.04
C ALA A 109 -16.02 -8.15 16.62
N ARG A 110 -15.37 -8.92 17.49
CA ARG A 110 -14.06 -8.55 18.05
C ARG A 110 -12.98 -8.47 16.97
N ASN A 111 -12.99 -9.38 16.00
CA ASN A 111 -12.05 -9.31 14.87
C ASN A 111 -12.28 -8.09 13.98
N ILE A 112 -13.53 -7.69 13.74
CA ILE A 112 -13.88 -6.47 12.99
C ILE A 112 -13.36 -5.23 13.72
N GLN A 113 -13.56 -5.14 15.04
CA GLN A 113 -13.02 -4.03 15.84
C GLN A 113 -11.49 -3.97 15.82
N LEU A 114 -10.82 -5.13 15.94
CA LEU A 114 -9.36 -5.20 15.82
C LEU A 114 -8.88 -4.80 14.43
N LEU A 115 -9.60 -5.19 13.37
CA LEU A 115 -9.28 -4.77 12.00
C LEU A 115 -9.43 -3.25 11.84
N LEU A 116 -10.51 -2.65 12.34
CA LEU A 116 -10.70 -1.20 12.30
C LEU A 116 -9.57 -0.47 13.03
N GLY A 117 -9.15 -0.94 14.20
CA GLY A 117 -8.03 -0.34 14.93
C GLY A 117 -6.67 -0.48 14.24
N LEU A 118 -6.46 -1.52 13.42
CA LEU A 118 -5.22 -1.69 12.65
C LEU A 118 -5.14 -0.82 11.40
N VAL A 119 -6.28 -0.37 10.90
CA VAL A 119 -6.43 0.28 9.58
C VAL A 119 -7.03 1.68 9.74
N ASP A 120 -7.05 2.22 10.95
CA ASP A 120 -7.60 3.53 11.23
C ASP A 120 -6.69 4.63 10.66
N PRO A 121 -7.16 5.42 9.67
CA PRO A 121 -6.38 6.49 9.04
C PRO A 121 -5.90 7.55 10.04
N ALA A 122 -6.62 7.77 11.15
CA ALA A 122 -6.24 8.77 12.15
C ALA A 122 -5.01 8.35 12.98
N THR A 123 -4.72 7.05 13.03
CA THR A 123 -3.61 6.48 13.83
C THR A 123 -2.37 6.16 13.01
N LEU A 124 -2.47 6.24 11.68
CA LEU A 124 -1.38 5.93 10.77
C LEU A 124 -0.42 7.10 10.63
N SER A 125 0.87 6.85 10.89
CA SER A 125 1.92 7.83 10.60
C SER A 125 2.14 7.92 9.10
N LEU A 126 2.17 9.15 8.56
CA LEU A 126 2.45 9.45 7.16
C LEU A 126 3.90 9.92 6.96
N GLU A 127 4.73 9.81 8.00
CA GLU A 127 6.14 10.16 7.92
C GLU A 127 6.93 9.05 7.21
N ASN A 128 7.93 9.44 6.42
CA ASN A 128 8.84 8.50 5.76
C ASN A 128 10.04 8.16 6.65
N THR A 129 9.78 7.78 7.90
CA THR A 129 10.80 7.27 8.82
C THR A 129 10.78 5.74 8.81
N GLU A 130 11.94 5.11 9.05
CA GLU A 130 12.05 3.64 9.04
C GLU A 130 11.07 2.98 10.04
N ASP A 131 10.91 3.59 11.21
CA ASP A 131 9.96 3.15 12.24
C ASP A 131 8.51 3.24 11.75
N ALA A 132 8.11 4.34 11.11
CA ALA A 132 6.74 4.53 10.61
C ALA A 132 6.41 3.56 9.45
N VAL A 133 7.37 3.30 8.56
CA VAL A 133 7.23 2.33 7.47
C VAL A 133 7.07 0.92 8.03
N SER A 134 7.91 0.54 9.01
CA SER A 134 7.85 -0.77 9.65
C SER A 134 6.52 -1.01 10.38
N ASP A 135 6.04 -0.03 11.15
CA ASP A 135 4.75 -0.07 11.85
C ASP A 135 3.56 -0.20 10.88
N MET A 136 3.58 0.56 9.77
CA MET A 136 2.57 0.42 8.71
C MET A 136 2.57 -0.98 8.08
N GLU A 137 3.74 -1.57 7.83
CA GLU A 137 3.84 -2.94 7.32
C GLU A 137 3.33 -3.99 8.30
N GLU A 138 3.65 -3.86 9.59
CA GLU A 138 3.18 -4.75 10.63
C GLU A 138 1.65 -4.68 10.74
N ARG A 139 1.09 -3.46 10.75
CA ARG A 139 -0.35 -3.24 10.75
C ARG A 139 -1.02 -3.83 9.51
N LEU A 140 -0.45 -3.64 8.32
CA LEU A 140 -0.98 -4.20 7.08
C LEU A 140 -0.99 -5.73 7.12
N LYS A 141 0.10 -6.37 7.56
CA LYS A 141 0.18 -7.83 7.73
C LYS A 141 -0.87 -8.32 8.74
N GLY A 142 -1.00 -7.64 9.88
CA GLY A 142 -2.02 -7.93 10.88
C GLY A 142 -3.44 -7.81 10.33
N ALA A 143 -3.71 -6.73 9.60
CA ALA A 143 -5.00 -6.45 8.99
C ALA A 143 -5.38 -7.51 7.94
N GLN A 144 -4.44 -7.93 7.09
CA GLN A 144 -4.64 -9.01 6.13
C GLN A 144 -5.01 -10.33 6.82
N LEU A 145 -4.33 -10.67 7.92
CA LEU A 145 -4.66 -11.86 8.71
C LEU A 145 -6.06 -11.79 9.34
N LYS A 146 -6.43 -10.63 9.91
CA LYS A 146 -7.77 -10.42 10.48
C LYS A 146 -8.86 -10.50 9.41
N THR A 147 -8.61 -9.92 8.24
CA THR A 147 -9.51 -9.95 7.08
C THR A 147 -9.79 -11.39 6.66
N LYS A 148 -8.75 -12.21 6.47
CA LYS A 148 -8.89 -13.64 6.14
C LYS A 148 -9.68 -14.40 7.20
N LEU A 149 -9.48 -14.09 8.48
CA LEU A 149 -10.20 -14.72 9.58
C LEU A 149 -11.69 -14.37 9.56
N ILE A 150 -12.02 -13.10 9.29
CA ILE A 150 -13.40 -12.63 9.14
C ILE A 150 -14.06 -13.31 7.95
N GLN A 151 -13.43 -13.26 6.77
CA GLN A 151 -13.91 -13.94 5.55
C GLN A 151 -14.23 -15.41 5.79
N ARG A 152 -13.29 -16.14 6.42
CA ARG A 152 -13.51 -17.56 6.76
C ARG A 152 -14.67 -17.77 7.71
N SER A 153 -14.88 -16.88 8.67
CA SER A 153 -16.02 -16.96 9.59
C SER A 153 -17.35 -16.58 8.96
N LEU A 154 -17.34 -15.76 7.90
CA LEU A 154 -18.54 -15.35 7.15
C LEU A 154 -18.86 -16.29 5.99
N GLY A 155 -17.92 -17.13 5.57
CA GLY A 155 -18.04 -17.91 4.33
C GLY A 155 -17.96 -17.04 3.07
N GLU A 156 -17.46 -15.81 3.18
CA GLU A 156 -17.27 -14.89 2.06
C GLU A 156 -15.91 -15.19 1.40
N SER A 157 -15.95 -15.69 0.17
CA SER A 157 -14.76 -15.81 -0.68
C SER A 157 -14.31 -14.43 -1.14
N ASP A 158 -13.00 -14.19 -1.25
CA ASP A 158 -12.43 -12.96 -1.83
C ASP A 158 -12.62 -12.87 -3.35
N ASP A 159 -13.48 -13.72 -3.92
CA ASP A 159 -13.80 -13.79 -5.33
C ASP A 159 -14.76 -12.64 -5.69
N SER A 160 -14.25 -11.42 -5.55
CA SER A 160 -14.85 -10.25 -6.16
C SER A 160 -14.38 -10.21 -7.61
N PRO A 161 -15.27 -10.39 -8.59
CA PRO A 161 -14.97 -10.06 -9.97
C PRO A 161 -15.01 -8.53 -10.09
N VAL A 162 -14.02 -7.84 -9.55
CA VAL A 162 -13.58 -6.60 -10.19
C VAL A 162 -12.99 -7.07 -11.50
N SER A 163 -13.87 -7.07 -12.50
CA SER A 163 -13.52 -7.27 -13.89
C SER A 163 -12.53 -6.17 -14.23
N ASP A 164 -11.27 -6.54 -14.10
CA ASP A 164 -10.15 -5.85 -14.69
C ASP A 164 -10.40 -5.92 -16.20
N ALA A 165 -11.09 -4.91 -16.73
CA ALA A 165 -11.34 -4.70 -18.15
C ALA A 165 -10.06 -4.33 -18.90
N SER A 166 -8.95 -4.99 -18.54
CA SER A 166 -7.62 -4.87 -19.13
C SER A 166 -6.84 -6.20 -19.11
N SER A 167 -7.52 -7.35 -18.99
CA SER A 167 -6.87 -8.67 -19.09
C SER A 167 -7.33 -9.50 -20.29
N SER A 168 -7.34 -8.88 -21.47
CA SER A 168 -7.15 -9.60 -22.74
C SER A 168 -5.83 -9.20 -23.41
N ASN A 169 -4.72 -9.36 -22.70
CA ASN A 169 -3.47 -9.67 -23.38
C ASN A 169 -2.60 -10.58 -22.50
N ARG A 170 -2.69 -11.89 -22.75
CA ARG A 170 -1.67 -12.85 -22.33
C ARG A 170 -0.46 -12.64 -23.25
N GLU A 171 0.40 -11.69 -22.90
CA GLU A 171 1.77 -11.68 -23.39
C GLU A 171 2.73 -11.84 -22.22
N SER A 172 3.43 -12.98 -22.28
CA SER A 172 4.71 -13.32 -21.65
C SER A 172 5.10 -12.53 -20.39
N ARG A 173 4.99 -13.18 -19.22
CA ARG A 173 5.72 -12.75 -18.03
C ARG A 173 7.22 -12.87 -18.30
N PHE A 174 7.87 -11.78 -18.69
CA PHE A 174 9.27 -11.58 -18.38
C PHE A 174 9.34 -11.07 -16.95
N GLN A 175 9.67 -11.97 -16.02
CA GLN A 175 10.10 -11.60 -14.68
C GLN A 175 11.51 -11.03 -14.80
N GLY A 176 11.64 -9.71 -14.76
CA GLY A 176 12.88 -9.08 -14.36
C GLY A 176 12.99 -9.16 -12.84
N ASP A 177 14.09 -9.74 -12.34
CA ASP A 177 14.40 -9.95 -10.91
C ASP A 177 14.65 -8.64 -10.14
N GLY A 178 14.54 -7.47 -10.78
CA GLY A 178 14.65 -6.17 -10.09
C GLY A 178 16.05 -5.89 -9.52
N SER A 179 17.05 -6.69 -9.87
CA SER A 179 18.43 -6.56 -9.39
C SER A 179 19.25 -5.47 -10.10
N GLY A 180 18.64 -4.66 -10.98
CA GLY A 180 19.33 -3.56 -11.66
C GLY A 180 20.50 -4.00 -12.55
N SER A 181 20.58 -5.29 -12.90
CA SER A 181 21.70 -5.85 -13.65
C SER A 181 21.57 -5.52 -15.14
N ILE A 182 22.46 -4.65 -15.64
CA ILE A 182 22.52 -4.18 -17.04
C ILE A 182 22.86 -5.27 -18.07
N GLU A 183 23.11 -6.51 -17.63
CA GLU A 183 23.53 -7.61 -18.51
C GLU A 183 22.36 -8.28 -19.28
N ASP A 184 21.10 -7.99 -18.92
CA ASP A 184 19.92 -8.70 -19.45
C ASP A 184 19.39 -8.16 -20.80
N ILE A 185 19.95 -7.07 -21.31
CA ILE A 185 19.57 -6.46 -22.60
C ILE A 185 19.94 -7.31 -23.83
N SER A 186 20.76 -8.36 -23.66
CA SER A 186 21.16 -9.25 -24.76
C SER A 186 20.13 -10.34 -25.10
N SER A 187 19.06 -10.49 -24.32
CA SER A 187 18.07 -11.57 -24.50
C SER A 187 16.86 -11.17 -25.37
N MET A 188 16.77 -9.92 -25.86
CA MET A 188 15.67 -9.49 -26.72
C MET A 188 15.77 -10.07 -28.13
N ARG A 189 14.96 -11.10 -28.39
CA ARG A 189 14.76 -11.67 -29.72
C ARG A 189 13.97 -10.68 -30.60
N ILE A 190 14.69 -9.89 -31.39
CA ILE A 190 14.11 -9.04 -32.43
C ILE A 190 13.42 -9.95 -33.45
N ARG A 191 12.08 -9.86 -33.54
CA ARG A 191 11.33 -10.48 -34.63
C ARG A 191 11.42 -9.55 -35.85
N HIS A 192 12.01 -10.07 -36.93
CA HIS A 192 11.99 -9.48 -38.26
C HIS A 192 10.57 -9.44 -38.84
#